data_AF-A0A317IGR7-F1
#
_entry.id   AF-A0A317IGR7-F1
#
_cell.length_a   1.000
_cell.length_b   1.000
_cell.length_c   1.000
_cell.angle_alpha   90.00
_cell.angle_beta   90.00
_cell.angle_gamma   90.00
#
_symmetry.space_group_name_H-M   'P 1'
#
loop_
_entity.id
_entity.type
_entity.pdbx_description
1 polymer ?
#
loop_
_entity_poly.entity_id
_entity_poly.type
_entity_poly.pdbx_seq_one_letter_code
_entity_poly.pdbx_strand_id
1 'polypeptide(L)'
;MKPGDLDLAGHLVLPGLINAHEHLEFNLFPQLGRGPYPNATAWARDIYHPECSPIREQLRVPKRVRLWWGGLKNLLSGVTTVCHHNPYEAGVFGSRFPVRVVRRFGWAHSLTFEPDLAGRFRKLPRTYPFVVHCAEGTDREAAEEILRLDGLGALDHRTVIVHGVAVNSETLGLLRRREASLIWCPTSNLRMLGRTVRRSVVFSGIPIALGTDSAVTAPVDLLDELAAGRRYVPAERLFEMVTSIPAKILCLRETNDWIAVRSSSQNPLQALLRGSVALVVIAGRIRLISPELARQLPYRVRRRFQPLHLEGRAPVLVDAPVRALRRAAVRHLGSELRLAGKRVLS
;
A
#
# COMPACT_ATOMS: atom_id res chain seq x y z
N MET A 1 6.76 -24.64 18.39
CA MET A 1 7.68 -23.52 18.14
C MET A 1 6.87 -22.29 17.80
N LYS A 2 6.93 -21.30 18.68
CA LYS A 2 6.39 -19.96 18.48
C LYS A 2 7.37 -19.17 17.60
N PRO A 3 6.93 -18.11 16.89
CA PRO A 3 7.84 -17.30 16.07
C PRO A 3 8.98 -16.66 16.88
N GLY A 4 8.75 -16.38 18.17
CA GLY A 4 9.76 -15.82 19.08
C GLY A 4 10.82 -16.82 19.55
N ASP A 5 10.69 -18.12 19.21
CA ASP A 5 11.69 -19.14 19.56
C ASP A 5 12.79 -19.25 18.48
N LEU A 6 12.69 -18.49 17.38
CA LEU A 6 13.69 -18.50 16.30
C LEU A 6 14.94 -17.74 16.74
N ASP A 7 16.11 -18.29 16.43
CA ASP A 7 17.36 -17.54 16.49
C ASP A 7 17.38 -16.52 15.35
N LEU A 8 17.36 -15.24 15.74
CA LEU A 8 17.35 -14.08 14.86
C LEU A 8 18.70 -13.35 14.84
N ALA A 9 19.79 -13.99 15.26
CA ALA A 9 21.13 -13.42 15.11
C ALA A 9 21.36 -12.88 13.68
N GLY A 10 21.93 -11.67 13.57
CA GLY A 10 22.14 -10.98 12.29
C GLY A 10 20.87 -10.37 11.67
N HIS A 11 19.76 -10.29 12.41
CA HIS A 11 18.53 -9.62 11.97
C HIS A 11 18.15 -8.48 12.93
N LEU A 12 17.62 -7.41 12.37
CA LEU A 12 16.96 -6.33 13.10
C LEU A 12 15.46 -6.62 13.19
N VAL A 13 14.92 -6.67 14.40
CA VAL A 13 13.48 -6.85 14.64
C VAL A 13 12.81 -5.48 14.64
N LEU A 14 11.75 -5.35 13.83
CA LEU A 14 11.00 -4.10 13.66
C LEU A 14 9.50 -4.36 13.82
N PRO A 15 8.71 -3.32 14.19
CA PRO A 15 7.25 -3.41 14.06
C PRO A 15 6.84 -3.72 12.62
N GLY A 16 5.69 -4.37 12.47
CA GLY A 16 5.11 -4.62 11.16
C GLY A 16 4.84 -3.32 10.40
N LEU A 17 5.19 -3.27 9.11
CA LEU A 17 4.95 -2.07 8.31
C LEU A 17 3.47 -1.95 7.94
N ILE A 18 3.03 -0.72 7.70
CA ILE A 18 1.68 -0.39 7.28
C ILE A 18 1.73 0.35 5.95
N ASN A 19 1.08 -0.23 4.93
CA ASN A 19 0.84 0.44 3.67
C ASN A 19 -0.51 1.17 3.76
N ALA A 20 -0.47 2.50 3.83
CA ALA A 20 -1.64 3.30 4.19
C ALA A 20 -2.64 3.46 3.05
N HIS A 21 -2.27 3.10 1.81
CA HIS A 21 -3.17 3.16 0.66
C HIS A 21 -2.70 2.26 -0.48
N GLU A 22 -3.59 1.39 -0.95
CA GLU A 22 -3.35 0.44 -2.04
C GLU A 22 -4.65 0.00 -2.73
N HIS A 23 -4.59 -0.24 -4.04
CA HIS A 23 -5.59 -0.98 -4.79
C HIS A 23 -5.13 -2.43 -5.05
N LEU A 24 -5.44 -3.35 -4.11
CA LEU A 24 -4.87 -4.70 -4.05
C LEU A 24 -5.04 -5.49 -5.36
N GLU A 25 -6.21 -5.38 -6.00
CA GLU A 25 -6.57 -6.15 -7.19
C GLU A 25 -5.93 -5.66 -8.48
N PHE A 26 -5.15 -4.57 -8.45
CA PHE A 26 -4.46 -4.07 -9.64
C PHE A 26 -2.99 -4.46 -9.69
N ASN A 27 -2.48 -5.21 -8.72
CA ASN A 27 -1.04 -5.50 -8.61
C ASN A 27 -0.45 -6.45 -9.68
N LEU A 28 -1.30 -7.09 -10.49
CA LEU A 28 -0.87 -7.85 -11.67
C LEU A 28 -0.93 -7.03 -12.97
N PHE A 29 -1.56 -5.85 -12.93
CA PHE A 29 -1.71 -5.01 -14.11
C PHE A 29 -0.34 -4.46 -14.53
N PRO A 30 -0.10 -4.30 -15.84
CA PRO A 30 1.02 -3.49 -16.27
C PRO A 30 0.75 -2.03 -15.89
N GLN A 31 1.83 -1.25 -15.86
CA GLN A 31 1.70 0.19 -15.77
C GLN A 31 1.00 0.72 -17.03
N LEU A 32 0.02 1.60 -16.86
CA LEU A 32 -0.76 2.23 -17.92
C LEU A 32 -0.59 3.75 -17.91
N GLY A 33 -0.94 4.35 -19.04
CA GLY A 33 -0.85 5.79 -19.25
C GLY A 33 0.54 6.26 -19.67
N ARG A 34 0.56 7.41 -20.34
CA ARG A 34 1.72 8.04 -20.98
C ARG A 34 1.92 9.48 -20.47
N GLY A 35 1.58 9.72 -19.20
CA GLY A 35 1.56 11.04 -18.58
C GLY A 35 2.85 11.88 -18.76
N PRO A 36 2.84 13.14 -18.32
CA PRO A 36 1.99 13.63 -17.23
C PRO A 36 0.56 13.99 -17.66
N TYR A 37 -0.39 13.71 -16.78
CA TYR A 37 -1.80 14.14 -16.89
C TYR A 37 -2.04 15.36 -16.01
N PRO A 38 -3.02 16.22 -16.35
CA PRO A 38 -3.39 17.34 -15.50
C PRO A 38 -3.96 16.88 -14.16
N ASN A 39 -4.75 15.79 -14.12
CA ASN A 39 -5.36 15.24 -12.92
C ASN A 39 -5.72 13.75 -13.08
N ALA A 40 -6.14 13.10 -11.99
CA ALA A 40 -6.53 11.69 -11.96
C ALA A 40 -7.72 11.35 -12.87
N THR A 41 -8.68 12.27 -13.03
CA THR A 41 -9.84 12.06 -13.93
C THR A 41 -9.40 12.00 -15.39
N ALA A 42 -8.47 12.86 -15.81
CA ALA A 42 -7.91 12.83 -17.15
C ALA A 42 -7.12 11.53 -17.42
N TRP A 43 -6.33 11.09 -16.44
CA TRP A 43 -5.63 9.79 -16.50
C TRP A 43 -6.62 8.63 -16.63
N ALA A 44 -7.63 8.56 -15.76
CA ALA A 44 -8.62 7.49 -15.78
C ALA A 44 -9.35 7.40 -17.13
N ARG A 45 -9.69 8.55 -17.74
CA ARG A 45 -10.34 8.60 -19.06
C ARG A 45 -9.45 8.04 -20.17
N ASP A 46 -8.14 8.29 -20.11
CA ASP A 46 -7.19 7.82 -21.12
C ASP A 46 -6.89 6.32 -21.00
N ILE A 47 -6.88 5.77 -19.78
CA ILE A 47 -6.47 4.38 -19.58
C ILE A 47 -7.65 3.40 -19.52
N TYR A 48 -8.85 3.84 -19.12
CA TYR A 48 -9.94 2.92 -18.79
C TYR A 48 -10.70 2.45 -20.04
N HIS A 49 -10.15 1.42 -20.68
CA HIS A 49 -10.76 0.70 -21.80
C HIS A 49 -10.86 -0.80 -21.48
N PRO A 50 -11.88 -1.24 -20.71
CA PRO A 50 -11.95 -2.60 -20.16
C PRO A 50 -12.04 -3.71 -21.23
N GLU A 51 -12.53 -3.37 -22.42
CA GLU A 51 -12.64 -4.29 -23.56
C GLU A 51 -11.35 -4.39 -24.39
N CYS A 52 -10.36 -3.56 -24.09
CA CYS A 52 -9.10 -3.48 -24.81
C CYS A 52 -7.94 -4.09 -24.01
N SER A 53 -6.94 -4.58 -24.73
CA SER A 53 -5.67 -5.01 -24.12
C SER A 53 -4.89 -3.79 -23.60
N PRO A 54 -4.22 -3.90 -22.43
CA PRO A 54 -4.05 -5.12 -21.63
C PRO A 54 -5.10 -5.29 -20.50
N ILE A 55 -6.05 -4.36 -20.34
CA ILE A 55 -7.02 -4.39 -19.23
C ILE A 55 -7.93 -5.60 -19.31
N ARG A 56 -8.43 -5.94 -20.51
CA ARG A 56 -9.33 -7.08 -20.73
C ARG A 56 -8.74 -8.38 -20.20
N GLU A 57 -7.48 -8.67 -20.51
CA GLU A 57 -6.78 -9.89 -20.07
C GLU A 57 -6.59 -9.90 -18.56
N GLN A 58 -6.31 -8.74 -17.97
CA GLN A 58 -6.18 -8.59 -16.52
C GLN A 58 -7.50 -8.79 -15.78
N LEU A 59 -8.61 -8.27 -16.30
CA LEU A 59 -9.93 -8.44 -15.71
C LEU A 59 -10.45 -9.89 -15.81
N ARG A 60 -9.96 -10.68 -16.79
CA ARG A 60 -10.26 -12.12 -16.86
C ARG A 60 -9.63 -12.92 -15.73
N VAL A 61 -8.55 -12.44 -15.09
CA VAL A 61 -8.03 -13.06 -13.87
C VAL A 61 -9.04 -12.86 -12.74
N PRO A 62 -9.51 -13.94 -12.08
CA PRO A 62 -10.53 -13.83 -11.03
C PRO A 62 -10.13 -12.80 -9.96
N LYS A 63 -11.06 -11.91 -9.56
CA LYS A 63 -10.78 -10.82 -8.59
C LYS A 63 -10.08 -11.34 -7.33
N ARG A 64 -10.53 -12.48 -6.78
CA ARG A 64 -9.87 -13.14 -5.63
C ARG A 64 -8.39 -13.41 -5.89
N VAL A 65 -8.01 -13.91 -7.06
CA VAL A 65 -6.61 -14.19 -7.40
C VAL A 65 -5.81 -12.89 -7.45
N ARG A 66 -6.35 -11.83 -8.07
CA ARG A 66 -5.70 -10.51 -8.13
C ARG A 66 -5.49 -9.91 -6.74
N LEU A 67 -6.49 -9.96 -5.87
CA LEU A 67 -6.39 -9.52 -4.47
C LEU A 67 -5.30 -10.27 -3.71
N TRP A 68 -5.22 -11.60 -3.87
CA TRP A 68 -4.17 -12.41 -3.23
C TRP A 68 -2.77 -12.04 -3.71
N TRP A 69 -2.59 -11.71 -4.99
CA TRP A 69 -1.32 -11.18 -5.49
C TRP A 69 -0.98 -9.81 -4.88
N GLY A 70 -1.95 -8.90 -4.75
CA GLY A 70 -1.75 -7.65 -4.01
C GLY A 70 -1.35 -7.86 -2.54
N GLY A 71 -1.97 -8.83 -1.87
CA GLY A 71 -1.60 -9.23 -0.51
C GLY A 71 -0.18 -9.79 -0.43
N LEU A 72 0.23 -10.60 -1.41
CA LEU A 72 1.59 -11.13 -1.49
C LEU A 72 2.62 -10.02 -1.77
N LYS A 73 2.32 -9.03 -2.60
CA LYS A 73 3.20 -7.86 -2.83
C LYS A 73 3.54 -7.18 -1.51
N ASN A 74 2.50 -6.89 -0.73
CA ASN A 74 2.63 -6.25 0.57
C ASN A 74 3.41 -7.13 1.56
N LEU A 75 3.09 -8.42 1.63
CA LEU A 75 3.81 -9.35 2.50
C LEU A 75 5.33 -9.37 2.20
N LEU A 76 5.70 -9.38 0.93
CA LEU A 76 7.10 -9.41 0.46
C LEU A 76 7.92 -8.17 0.84
N SER A 77 7.26 -7.03 1.07
CA SER A 77 7.90 -5.78 1.52
C SER A 77 7.87 -5.60 3.04
N GLY A 78 7.43 -6.60 3.81
CA GLY A 78 7.35 -6.52 5.27
C GLY A 78 6.08 -5.84 5.79
N VAL A 79 5.10 -5.59 4.92
CA VAL A 79 3.81 -5.03 5.31
C VAL A 79 3.00 -6.10 6.05
N THR A 80 2.45 -5.70 7.19
CA THR A 80 1.56 -6.53 8.01
C THR A 80 0.12 -6.05 7.95
N THR A 81 -0.10 -4.77 7.67
CA THR A 81 -1.44 -4.18 7.49
C THR A 81 -1.47 -3.27 6.26
N VAL A 82 -2.52 -3.41 5.44
CA VAL A 82 -2.74 -2.60 4.24
C VAL A 82 -4.14 -1.97 4.27
N CYS A 83 -4.24 -0.69 3.91
CA CYS A 83 -5.51 -0.03 3.67
C CYS A 83 -5.88 -0.18 2.19
N HIS A 84 -6.83 -1.08 1.92
CA HIS A 84 -7.27 -1.38 0.57
C HIS A 84 -8.38 -0.43 0.12
N HIS A 85 -8.14 0.40 -0.89
CA HIS A 85 -9.03 1.48 -1.32
C HIS A 85 -10.10 1.07 -2.34
N ASN A 86 -10.85 0.00 -2.04
CA ASN A 86 -12.02 -0.49 -2.78
C ASN A 86 -12.98 -1.22 -1.80
N PRO A 87 -14.13 -1.76 -2.25
CA PRO A 87 -15.03 -2.48 -1.36
C PRO A 87 -14.33 -3.63 -0.61
N TYR A 88 -14.63 -3.77 0.67
CA TYR A 88 -14.04 -4.81 1.51
C TYR A 88 -14.61 -6.19 1.16
N GLU A 89 -13.74 -7.08 0.68
CA GLU A 89 -14.11 -8.43 0.24
C GLU A 89 -14.01 -9.43 1.41
N ALA A 90 -15.05 -9.52 2.24
CA ALA A 90 -15.05 -10.37 3.44
C ALA A 90 -14.80 -11.86 3.14
N GLY A 91 -15.24 -12.34 1.97
CA GLY A 91 -14.97 -13.71 1.50
C GLY A 91 -13.49 -13.96 1.12
N VAL A 92 -12.68 -12.92 1.00
CA VAL A 92 -11.25 -12.99 0.64
C VAL A 92 -10.36 -12.61 1.81
N PHE A 93 -10.64 -11.50 2.49
CA PHE A 93 -9.81 -10.90 3.55
C PHE A 93 -9.97 -11.56 4.93
N GLY A 94 -10.06 -12.89 4.95
CA GLY A 94 -10.10 -13.68 6.18
C GLY A 94 -8.74 -13.91 6.81
N SER A 95 -8.69 -14.70 7.89
CA SER A 95 -7.47 -15.00 8.65
C SER A 95 -6.36 -15.70 7.84
N ARG A 96 -6.67 -16.23 6.65
CA ARG A 96 -5.69 -16.85 5.74
C ARG A 96 -5.07 -15.85 4.78
N PHE A 97 -5.65 -14.67 4.58
CA PHE A 97 -5.13 -13.67 3.66
C PHE A 97 -3.75 -13.16 4.09
N PRO A 98 -2.77 -12.95 3.19
CA PRO A 98 -1.36 -12.82 3.56
C PRO A 98 -1.05 -11.74 4.60
N VAL A 99 -1.78 -10.62 4.54
CA VAL A 99 -1.66 -9.44 5.41
C VAL A 99 -3.02 -9.08 6.04
N ARG A 100 -3.05 -8.24 7.07
CA ARG A 100 -4.31 -7.65 7.56
C ARG A 100 -4.79 -6.59 6.58
N VAL A 101 -6.10 -6.54 6.35
CA VAL A 101 -6.74 -5.48 5.56
C VAL A 101 -7.58 -4.63 6.49
N VAL A 102 -7.37 -3.31 6.46
CA VAL A 102 -8.14 -2.36 7.26
C VAL A 102 -9.62 -2.52 6.94
N ARG A 103 -10.44 -2.72 7.98
CA ARG A 103 -11.89 -2.94 7.87
C ARG A 103 -12.72 -1.78 8.44
N ARG A 104 -12.12 -0.98 9.32
CA ARG A 104 -12.82 0.03 10.12
C ARG A 104 -12.53 1.44 9.60
N PHE A 105 -12.94 1.71 8.37
CA PHE A 105 -12.82 3.03 7.75
C PHE A 105 -13.95 3.24 6.74
N GLY A 106 -14.28 4.50 6.48
CA GLY A 106 -15.08 4.89 5.33
C GLY A 106 -14.15 5.26 4.18
N TRP A 107 -14.63 5.10 2.95
CA TRP A 107 -13.89 5.59 1.80
C TRP A 107 -14.82 6.11 0.70
N ALA A 108 -14.29 7.03 -0.08
CA ALA A 108 -14.83 7.45 -1.35
C ALA A 108 -13.72 7.37 -2.40
N HIS A 109 -14.09 7.15 -3.66
CA HIS A 109 -13.11 7.17 -4.73
C HIS A 109 -12.52 8.58 -4.84
N SER A 110 -13.30 9.56 -5.27
CA SER A 110 -12.96 10.99 -5.29
C SER A 110 -14.26 11.82 -5.39
N LEU A 111 -14.17 13.14 -5.35
CA LEU A 111 -15.34 14.02 -5.56
C LEU A 111 -16.03 13.78 -6.91
N THR A 112 -15.26 13.49 -7.96
CA THR A 112 -15.78 13.27 -9.31
C THR A 112 -16.51 11.93 -9.45
N PHE A 113 -16.02 10.89 -8.77
CA PHE A 113 -16.52 9.52 -8.93
C PHE A 113 -17.45 9.05 -7.80
N GLU A 114 -17.67 9.88 -6.77
CA GLU A 114 -18.57 9.56 -5.66
C GLU A 114 -19.59 10.68 -5.40
N PRO A 115 -20.77 10.64 -6.04
CA PRO A 115 -21.79 11.69 -5.88
C PRO A 115 -22.32 11.85 -4.45
N ASP A 116 -22.46 10.76 -3.67
CA ASP A 116 -22.93 10.81 -2.27
C ASP A 116 -21.77 10.80 -1.25
N LEU A 117 -20.64 11.43 -1.57
CA LEU A 117 -19.48 11.50 -0.68
C LEU A 117 -19.87 12.08 0.70
N ALA A 118 -20.63 13.18 0.71
CA ALA A 118 -21.05 13.85 1.94
C ALA A 118 -22.02 12.98 2.77
N GLY A 119 -22.92 12.22 2.14
CA GLY A 119 -23.78 11.28 2.84
C GLY A 119 -23.01 10.11 3.45
N ARG A 120 -22.04 9.56 2.72
CA ARG A 120 -21.13 8.51 3.22
C ARG A 120 -20.34 8.99 4.43
N PHE A 121 -19.79 10.21 4.36
CA PHE A 121 -19.05 10.81 5.46
C PHE A 121 -19.91 11.01 6.72
N ARG A 122 -21.13 11.56 6.55
CA ARG A 122 -22.06 11.79 7.68
C ARG A 122 -22.52 10.50 8.36
N LYS A 123 -22.73 9.42 7.59
CA LYS A 123 -23.14 8.11 8.11
C LYS A 123 -22.00 7.33 8.78
N LEU A 124 -20.75 7.73 8.55
CA LEU A 124 -19.59 7.03 9.09
C LEU A 124 -19.50 7.21 10.61
N PRO A 125 -19.26 6.13 11.39
CA PRO A 125 -18.99 6.26 12.82
C PRO A 125 -17.87 7.26 13.10
N ARG A 126 -18.01 8.09 14.14
CA ARG A 126 -17.03 9.14 14.47
C ARG A 126 -15.64 8.60 14.82
N THR A 127 -15.53 7.33 15.18
CA THR A 127 -14.26 6.67 15.50
C THR A 127 -13.54 6.10 14.27
N TYR A 128 -14.15 6.20 13.08
CA TYR A 128 -13.58 5.64 11.84
C TYR A 128 -13.04 6.78 10.98
N PRO A 129 -11.85 6.61 10.38
CA PRO A 129 -11.31 7.55 9.41
C PRO A 129 -12.07 7.46 8.09
N PHE A 130 -12.10 8.55 7.34
CA PHE A 130 -12.65 8.65 6.00
C PHE A 130 -11.54 8.92 5.00
N VAL A 131 -11.19 7.90 4.20
CA VAL A 131 -10.08 7.96 3.25
C VAL A 131 -10.61 8.29 1.85
N VAL A 132 -10.04 9.30 1.19
CA VAL A 132 -10.56 9.78 -0.10
C VAL A 132 -9.43 10.31 -1.00
N HIS A 133 -9.47 10.02 -2.30
CA HIS A 133 -8.59 10.70 -3.26
C HIS A 133 -9.06 12.14 -3.44
N CYS A 134 -8.16 13.08 -3.24
CA CYS A 134 -8.46 14.50 -3.33
C CYS A 134 -7.18 15.30 -3.55
N ALA A 135 -7.29 16.38 -4.32
CA ALA A 135 -6.18 17.15 -4.84
C ALA A 135 -5.16 16.29 -5.62
N GLU A 136 -5.62 15.27 -6.33
CA GLU A 136 -4.80 14.37 -7.14
C GLU A 136 -4.61 14.93 -8.56
N GLY A 137 -3.88 16.03 -8.63
CA GLY A 137 -3.65 16.70 -9.90
C GLY A 137 -2.73 17.90 -9.78
N THR A 138 -2.63 18.62 -10.89
CA THR A 138 -1.73 19.75 -11.07
C THR A 138 -2.41 21.02 -11.55
N ASP A 139 -3.67 20.89 -11.96
CA ASP A 139 -4.52 21.93 -12.50
C ASP A 139 -5.35 22.61 -11.42
N ARG A 140 -6.19 23.55 -11.86
CA ARG A 140 -7.09 24.32 -11.00
C ARG A 140 -8.19 23.45 -10.40
N GLU A 141 -8.74 22.51 -11.17
CA GLU A 141 -9.80 21.62 -10.70
C GLU A 141 -9.34 20.82 -9.48
N ALA A 142 -8.18 20.18 -9.55
CA ALA A 142 -7.61 19.45 -8.41
C ALA A 142 -7.30 20.37 -7.21
N ALA A 143 -6.86 21.61 -7.45
CA ALA A 143 -6.57 22.56 -6.37
C ALA A 143 -7.82 23.00 -5.58
N GLU A 144 -8.98 23.04 -6.23
CA GLU A 144 -10.26 23.42 -5.62
C GLU A 144 -10.94 22.25 -4.86
N GLU A 145 -10.52 21.00 -5.08
CA GLU A 145 -11.13 19.82 -4.46
C GLU A 145 -11.14 19.87 -2.93
N ILE A 146 -10.09 20.38 -2.29
CA ILE A 146 -10.03 20.48 -0.81
C ILE A 146 -11.07 21.48 -0.29
N LEU A 147 -11.27 22.61 -0.98
CA LEU A 147 -12.29 23.60 -0.61
C LEU A 147 -13.70 23.04 -0.81
N ARG A 148 -13.92 22.29 -1.90
CA ARG A 148 -15.19 21.60 -2.16
C ARG A 148 -15.49 20.55 -1.09
N LEU A 149 -14.49 19.78 -0.69
CA LEU A 149 -14.63 18.78 0.37
C LEU A 149 -15.02 19.42 1.71
N ASP A 150 -14.42 20.58 2.04
CA ASP A 150 -14.79 21.37 3.22
C ASP A 150 -16.21 21.92 3.13
N GLY A 151 -16.60 22.49 1.99
CA GLY A 151 -17.95 23.01 1.76
C GLY A 151 -19.05 21.95 1.84
N LEU A 152 -18.72 20.68 1.55
CA LEU A 152 -19.60 19.53 1.74
C LEU A 152 -19.69 19.06 3.21
N GLY A 153 -18.90 19.65 4.11
CA GLY A 153 -18.80 19.22 5.51
C GLY A 153 -18.09 17.88 5.68
N ALA A 154 -17.29 17.46 4.69
CA ALA A 154 -16.58 16.16 4.67
C ALA A 154 -15.07 16.30 4.96
N LEU A 155 -14.67 17.42 5.56
CA LEU A 155 -13.30 17.70 5.98
C LEU A 155 -13.24 17.96 7.49
N ASP A 156 -12.83 16.95 8.26
CA ASP A 156 -12.51 17.07 9.69
C ASP A 156 -11.32 16.16 10.07
N HIS A 157 -11.06 16.00 11.36
CA HIS A 157 -9.96 15.18 11.90
C HIS A 157 -10.02 13.70 11.48
N ARG A 158 -11.16 13.22 10.98
CA ARG A 158 -11.34 11.86 10.44
C ARG A 158 -10.91 11.77 8.99
N THR A 159 -10.79 12.89 8.28
CA THR A 159 -10.50 12.92 6.84
C THR A 159 -9.03 12.63 6.57
N VAL A 160 -8.77 11.62 5.74
CA VAL A 160 -7.45 11.22 5.27
C VAL A 160 -7.40 11.37 3.75
N ILE A 161 -6.63 12.34 3.29
CA ILE A 161 -6.52 12.70 1.88
C ILE A 161 -5.43 11.87 1.21
N VAL A 162 -5.78 11.11 0.17
CA VAL A 162 -4.81 10.39 -0.65
C VAL A 162 -4.25 11.33 -1.73
N HIS A 163 -2.94 11.28 -1.95
CA HIS A 163 -2.13 12.08 -2.86
C HIS A 163 -1.89 13.53 -2.45
N GLY A 164 -2.91 14.41 -2.47
CA GLY A 164 -2.79 15.83 -2.12
C GLY A 164 -1.74 16.63 -2.90
N VAL A 165 -1.51 16.30 -4.17
CA VAL A 165 -0.49 16.95 -5.03
C VAL A 165 -0.80 18.43 -5.29
N ALA A 166 -2.08 18.78 -5.42
CA ALA A 166 -2.53 20.14 -5.66
C ALA A 166 -2.65 21.00 -4.38
N VAL A 167 -2.33 20.45 -3.20
CA VAL A 167 -2.36 21.22 -1.95
C VAL A 167 -1.40 22.41 -2.03
N ASN A 168 -1.94 23.60 -1.74
CA ASN A 168 -1.25 24.88 -1.75
C ASN A 168 -1.24 25.48 -0.34
N SER A 169 -0.71 26.70 -0.16
CA SER A 169 -0.59 27.32 1.17
C SER A 169 -1.95 27.54 1.86
N GLU A 170 -2.97 27.93 1.10
CA GLU A 170 -4.33 28.17 1.60
C GLU A 170 -4.98 26.87 2.05
N THR A 171 -5.02 25.88 1.17
CA THR A 171 -5.64 24.58 1.46
C THR A 171 -4.86 23.81 2.52
N LEU A 172 -3.54 23.98 2.61
CA LEU A 172 -2.74 23.46 3.72
C LEU A 172 -3.13 24.11 5.07
N GLY A 173 -3.37 25.42 5.09
CA GLY A 173 -3.89 26.11 6.27
C GLY A 173 -5.26 25.57 6.70
N LEU A 174 -6.13 25.27 5.74
CA LEU A 174 -7.42 24.63 6.00
C LEU A 174 -7.26 23.21 6.55
N LEU A 175 -6.42 22.37 5.94
CA LEU A 175 -6.15 21.00 6.41
C LEU A 175 -5.67 21.00 7.87
N ARG A 176 -4.80 21.95 8.25
CA ARG A 176 -4.36 22.11 9.65
C ARG A 176 -5.51 22.47 10.59
N ARG A 177 -6.35 23.46 10.22
CA ARG A 177 -7.51 23.86 11.04
C ARG A 177 -8.53 22.75 11.21
N ARG A 178 -8.65 21.86 10.22
CA ARG A 178 -9.55 20.70 10.25
C ARG A 178 -8.91 19.46 10.86
N GLU A 179 -7.63 19.52 11.23
CA GLU A 179 -6.84 18.38 11.74
C GLU A 179 -6.84 17.16 10.79
N ALA A 180 -7.01 17.41 9.49
CA ALA A 180 -7.00 16.36 8.48
C ALA A 180 -5.57 15.84 8.24
N SER A 181 -5.47 14.63 7.69
CA SER A 181 -4.21 13.95 7.42
C SER A 181 -4.04 13.59 5.95
N LEU A 182 -2.83 13.17 5.56
CA LEU A 182 -2.48 12.84 4.19
C LEU A 182 -1.92 11.42 4.08
N ILE A 183 -2.19 10.73 2.98
CA ILE A 183 -1.44 9.58 2.50
C ILE A 183 -0.73 9.99 1.20
N TRP A 184 0.59 9.89 1.21
CA TRP A 184 1.45 10.30 0.12
C TRP A 184 1.93 9.08 -0.68
N CYS A 185 1.74 9.11 -2.00
CA CYS A 185 2.14 8.04 -2.93
C CYS A 185 3.19 8.58 -3.92
N PRO A 186 4.44 8.87 -3.50
CA PRO A 186 5.37 9.67 -4.29
C PRO A 186 5.62 9.14 -5.70
N THR A 187 5.78 7.82 -5.87
CA THR A 187 6.12 7.25 -7.17
C THR A 187 4.94 7.30 -8.14
N SER A 188 3.74 6.98 -7.65
CA SER A 188 2.49 7.14 -8.42
C SER A 188 2.32 8.60 -8.86
N ASN A 189 2.46 9.56 -7.92
CA ASN A 189 2.32 10.99 -8.21
C ASN A 189 3.30 11.44 -9.30
N LEU A 190 4.59 11.12 -9.17
CA LEU A 190 5.60 11.49 -10.16
C LEU A 190 5.32 10.88 -11.52
N ARG A 191 4.88 9.62 -11.57
CA ARG A 191 4.63 8.92 -12.82
C ARG A 191 3.39 9.44 -13.55
N MET A 192 2.31 9.69 -12.82
CA MET A 192 1.05 10.13 -13.38
C MET A 192 1.02 11.63 -13.66
N LEU A 193 1.57 12.45 -12.76
CA LEU A 193 1.38 13.91 -12.76
C LEU A 193 2.66 14.69 -13.07
N GLY A 194 3.80 14.01 -13.20
CA GLY A 194 5.11 14.64 -13.42
C GLY A 194 5.66 15.40 -12.20
N ARG A 195 4.90 15.47 -11.10
CA ARG A 195 5.29 16.11 -9.84
C ARG A 195 4.65 15.42 -8.65
N THR A 196 5.23 15.65 -7.49
CA THR A 196 4.72 15.14 -6.21
C THR A 196 4.36 16.27 -5.25
N VAL A 197 3.92 15.92 -4.05
CA VAL A 197 3.52 16.86 -2.99
C VAL A 197 4.64 17.88 -2.73
N ARG A 198 4.28 19.16 -2.59
CA ARG A 198 5.24 20.24 -2.36
C ARG A 198 6.01 20.02 -1.06
N ARG A 199 7.28 20.43 -1.05
CA ARG A 199 8.13 20.37 0.15
C ARG A 199 7.48 21.06 1.35
N SER A 200 6.81 22.19 1.16
CA SER A 200 6.09 22.90 2.22
C SER A 200 4.98 22.07 2.88
N VAL A 201 4.33 21.17 2.13
CA VAL A 201 3.31 20.25 2.65
C VAL A 201 3.96 19.08 3.40
N VAL A 202 5.03 18.50 2.84
CA VAL A 202 5.78 17.42 3.50
C VAL A 202 6.33 17.84 4.87
N PHE A 203 6.79 19.09 5.00
CA PHE A 203 7.30 19.66 6.25
C PHE A 203 6.26 20.47 7.03
N SER A 204 4.97 20.29 6.74
CA SER A 204 3.90 21.11 7.32
C SER A 204 3.54 20.77 8.77
N GLY A 205 3.95 19.60 9.26
CA GLY A 205 3.56 19.08 10.57
C GLY A 205 2.23 18.34 10.59
N ILE A 206 1.45 18.34 9.50
CA ILE A 206 0.27 17.45 9.43
C ILE A 206 0.72 15.98 9.45
N PRO A 207 -0.11 15.05 9.94
CA PRO A 207 0.18 13.62 9.82
C PRO A 207 0.20 13.20 8.34
N ILE A 208 1.30 12.61 7.89
CA ILE A 208 1.46 12.10 6.52
C ILE A 208 1.94 10.65 6.61
N ALA A 209 1.22 9.71 6.02
CA ALA A 209 1.67 8.33 5.83
C ALA A 209 2.11 8.07 4.39
N LEU A 210 2.77 6.94 4.13
CA LEU A 210 3.05 6.46 2.78
C LEU A 210 2.01 5.44 2.29
N GLY A 211 1.70 5.51 1.00
CA GLY A 211 0.92 4.52 0.26
C GLY A 211 1.64 4.14 -1.03
N THR A 212 1.34 2.96 -1.56
CA THR A 212 1.86 2.51 -2.86
C THR A 212 0.86 2.66 -3.99
N ASP A 213 -0.40 2.97 -3.69
CA ASP A 213 -1.48 3.14 -4.66
C ASP A 213 -1.68 1.88 -5.53
N SER A 214 -1.30 1.85 -6.81
CA SER A 214 -1.58 0.73 -7.68
C SER A 214 -0.46 0.50 -8.70
N ALA A 215 -0.29 -0.76 -9.14
CA ALA A 215 0.68 -1.07 -10.19
C ALA A 215 0.33 -0.43 -11.55
N VAL A 216 -0.91 0.03 -11.72
CA VAL A 216 -1.38 0.72 -12.93
C VAL A 216 -0.66 2.07 -13.08
N THR A 217 -0.49 2.81 -11.99
CA THR A 217 0.24 4.09 -11.98
C THR A 217 1.73 3.87 -11.77
N ALA A 218 2.11 3.02 -10.80
CA ALA A 218 3.51 2.71 -10.50
C ALA A 218 3.67 1.27 -10.01
N PRO A 219 4.42 0.40 -10.71
CA PRO A 219 4.61 -0.99 -10.30
C PRO A 219 5.68 -1.08 -9.20
N VAL A 220 5.35 -0.59 -8.00
CA VAL A 220 6.24 -0.53 -6.82
C VAL A 220 5.63 -1.20 -5.60
N ASP A 221 6.47 -1.54 -4.61
CA ASP A 221 6.01 -1.84 -3.26
C ASP A 221 6.53 -0.84 -2.22
N LEU A 222 6.21 -1.09 -0.94
CA LEU A 222 6.47 -0.13 0.12
C LEU A 222 7.98 0.12 0.34
N LEU A 223 8.86 -0.84 0.06
CA LEU A 223 10.30 -0.61 0.17
C LEU A 223 10.80 0.30 -0.95
N ASP A 224 10.25 0.14 -2.16
CA ASP A 224 10.52 1.03 -3.28
C ASP A 224 10.01 2.47 -2.97
N GLU A 225 8.84 2.62 -2.35
CA GLU A 225 8.32 3.93 -1.91
C GLU A 225 9.16 4.57 -0.79
N LEU A 226 9.67 3.78 0.16
CA LEU A 226 10.65 4.26 1.14
C LEU A 226 11.93 4.76 0.46
N ALA A 227 12.41 4.07 -0.58
CA ALA A 227 13.58 4.50 -1.33
C ALA A 227 13.33 5.84 -2.06
N ALA A 228 12.14 6.02 -2.63
CA ALA A 228 11.72 7.28 -3.26
C ALA A 228 11.59 8.42 -2.23
N GLY A 229 10.90 8.17 -1.12
CA GLY A 229 10.64 9.14 -0.05
C GLY A 229 11.90 9.67 0.63
N ARG A 230 12.99 8.88 0.68
CA ARG A 230 14.27 9.28 1.27
C ARG A 230 14.89 10.53 0.62
N ARG A 231 14.48 10.87 -0.61
CA ARG A 231 14.91 12.11 -1.30
C ARG A 231 14.27 13.38 -0.73
N TYR A 232 13.18 13.24 0.02
CA TYR A 232 12.33 14.35 0.46
C TYR A 232 12.24 14.47 1.98
N VAL A 233 12.37 13.36 2.71
CA VAL A 233 12.09 13.26 4.15
C VAL A 233 13.27 12.62 4.89
N PRO A 234 13.63 13.10 6.09
CA PRO A 234 14.62 12.44 6.96
C PRO A 234 14.24 10.99 7.30
N ALA A 235 15.25 10.17 7.59
CA ALA A 235 15.10 8.73 7.74
C ALA A 235 14.11 8.32 8.85
N GLU A 236 14.22 8.94 10.02
CA GLU A 236 13.36 8.66 11.18
C GLU A 236 11.90 8.95 10.86
N ARG A 237 11.63 10.16 10.36
CA ARG A 237 10.27 10.54 9.95
C ARG A 237 9.73 9.58 8.89
N LEU A 238 10.52 9.19 7.90
CA LEU A 238 10.06 8.28 6.86
C LEU A 238 9.70 6.89 7.41
N PHE A 239 10.40 6.41 8.44
CA PHE A 239 10.05 5.17 9.13
C PHE A 239 8.72 5.30 9.90
N GLU A 240 8.47 6.44 10.55
CA GLU A 240 7.16 6.74 11.17
C GLU A 240 6.01 6.72 10.15
N MET A 241 6.26 7.19 8.92
CA MET A 241 5.27 7.25 7.82
C MET A 241 4.79 5.87 7.35
N VAL A 242 5.47 4.79 7.75
CA VAL A 242 5.09 3.39 7.47
C VAL A 242 4.84 2.58 8.74
N THR A 243 4.79 3.23 9.91
CA THR A 243 4.57 2.58 11.22
C THR A 243 3.58 3.36 12.07
N SER A 244 4.05 4.26 12.95
CA SER A 244 3.22 4.94 13.95
C SER A 244 2.19 5.90 13.34
N ILE A 245 2.54 6.62 12.28
CA ILE A 245 1.64 7.60 11.65
C ILE A 245 0.44 6.91 10.98
N PRO A 246 0.62 5.94 10.06
CA PRO A 246 -0.53 5.25 9.47
C PRO A 246 -1.37 4.53 10.51
N ALA A 247 -0.78 3.98 11.58
CA ALA A 247 -1.54 3.41 12.68
C ALA A 247 -2.48 4.43 13.34
N LYS A 248 -2.00 5.66 13.56
CA LYS A 248 -2.78 6.74 14.14
C LYS A 248 -3.89 7.23 13.19
N ILE A 249 -3.54 7.61 11.95
CA ILE A 249 -4.52 8.22 11.02
C ILE A 249 -5.58 7.22 10.54
N LEU A 250 -5.25 5.91 10.53
CA LEU A 250 -6.19 4.86 10.19
C LEU A 250 -6.93 4.29 11.41
N CYS A 251 -6.72 4.87 12.60
CA CYS A 251 -7.32 4.45 13.88
C CYS A 251 -7.17 2.93 14.13
N LEU A 252 -5.98 2.40 13.85
CA LEU A 252 -5.71 0.98 14.00
C LEU A 252 -5.62 0.58 15.47
N ARG A 253 -6.09 -0.62 15.78
CA ARG A 253 -5.81 -1.24 17.08
C ARG A 253 -4.36 -1.66 17.13
N GLU A 254 -3.73 -1.53 18.28
CA GLU A 254 -2.39 -2.05 18.51
C GLU A 254 -2.32 -3.53 18.14
N THR A 255 -1.26 -3.90 17.44
CA THR A 255 -0.97 -5.27 17.04
C THR A 255 0.41 -5.67 17.50
N ASN A 256 0.57 -6.95 17.83
CA ASN A 256 1.88 -7.57 18.08
C ASN A 256 2.46 -8.12 16.78
N ASP A 257 2.25 -7.42 15.67
CA ASP A 257 2.77 -7.80 14.36
C ASP A 257 4.19 -7.24 14.19
N TRP A 258 5.11 -8.04 13.68
CA TRP A 258 6.52 -7.67 13.60
C TRP A 258 7.22 -8.37 12.44
N ILE A 259 8.38 -7.83 12.07
CA ILE A 259 9.23 -8.36 11.01
C ILE A 259 10.67 -8.52 11.52
N ALA A 260 11.42 -9.44 10.92
CA ALA A 260 12.87 -9.49 11.07
C ALA A 260 13.52 -9.21 9.72
N VAL A 261 14.44 -8.26 9.70
CA VAL A 261 15.16 -7.83 8.50
C VAL A 261 16.63 -8.23 8.64
N ARG A 262 17.14 -9.07 7.74
CA ARG A 262 18.57 -9.40 7.72
C ARG A 262 19.35 -8.15 7.33
N SER A 263 20.16 -7.64 8.25
CA SER A 263 20.97 -6.44 8.03
C SER A 263 22.08 -6.35 9.07
N SER A 264 23.22 -5.78 8.68
CA SER A 264 24.25 -5.33 9.62
C SER A 264 23.94 -3.95 10.22
N SER A 265 22.97 -3.22 9.66
CA SER A 265 22.59 -1.90 10.17
C SER A 265 21.62 -2.01 11.33
N GLN A 266 21.87 -1.21 12.38
CA GLN A 266 20.93 -1.02 13.49
C GLN A 266 19.91 0.10 13.22
N ASN A 267 20.06 0.86 12.13
CA ASN A 267 19.09 1.89 11.75
C ASN A 267 17.91 1.24 10.99
N PRO A 268 16.65 1.38 11.46
CA PRO A 268 15.49 0.72 10.87
C PRO A 268 15.32 0.96 9.36
N LEU A 269 15.44 2.21 8.91
CA LEU A 269 15.26 2.55 7.51
C LEU A 269 16.41 1.99 6.65
N GLN A 270 17.66 2.08 7.09
CA GLN A 270 18.79 1.51 6.35
C GLN A 270 18.71 -0.01 6.29
N ALA A 271 18.25 -0.66 7.37
CA ALA A 271 18.01 -2.09 7.36
C ALA A 271 16.94 -2.48 6.32
N LEU A 272 15.83 -1.74 6.25
CA LEU A 272 14.77 -1.96 5.27
C LEU A 272 15.22 -1.72 3.81
N LEU A 273 16.04 -0.70 3.56
CA LEU A 273 16.46 -0.31 2.22
C LEU A 273 17.63 -1.14 1.66
N ARG A 274 18.51 -1.64 2.53
CA ARG A 274 19.74 -2.36 2.12
C ARG A 274 19.75 -3.83 2.53
N GLY A 275 18.88 -4.21 3.46
CA GLY A 275 18.74 -5.58 3.94
C GLY A 275 17.64 -6.34 3.19
N SER A 276 17.24 -7.47 3.78
CA SER A 276 16.21 -8.34 3.23
C SER A 276 15.21 -8.72 4.32
N VAL A 277 13.91 -8.56 4.05
CA VAL A 277 12.84 -9.05 4.93
C VAL A 277 12.93 -10.57 4.99
N ALA A 278 13.34 -11.08 6.14
CA ALA A 278 13.60 -12.50 6.36
C ALA A 278 12.46 -13.20 7.11
N LEU A 279 11.62 -12.45 7.82
CA LEU A 279 10.51 -12.99 8.60
C LEU A 279 9.40 -11.94 8.69
N VAL A 280 8.15 -12.36 8.51
CA VAL A 280 6.96 -11.54 8.79
C VAL A 280 6.00 -12.33 9.66
N VAL A 281 5.65 -11.76 10.81
CA VAL A 281 4.74 -12.38 11.80
C VAL A 281 3.51 -11.50 11.96
N ILE A 282 2.34 -12.10 11.74
CA ILE A 282 1.04 -11.45 11.87
C ILE A 282 0.16 -12.28 12.78
N ALA A 283 -0.38 -11.67 13.84
CA ALA A 283 -1.20 -12.34 14.85
C ALA A 283 -0.49 -13.57 15.46
N GLY A 284 0.82 -13.47 15.70
CA GLY A 284 1.63 -14.60 16.21
C GLY A 284 1.84 -15.75 15.21
N ARG A 285 1.51 -15.56 13.93
CA ARG A 285 1.70 -16.56 12.86
C ARG A 285 2.76 -16.08 11.87
N ILE A 286 3.70 -16.96 11.54
CA ILE A 286 4.68 -16.73 10.47
C ILE A 286 3.95 -16.73 9.12
N ARG A 287 4.02 -15.62 8.39
CA ARG A 287 3.41 -15.45 7.05
C ARG A 287 4.44 -15.50 5.93
N LEU A 288 5.65 -15.02 6.20
CA LEU A 288 6.81 -15.10 5.33
C LEU A 288 8.02 -15.49 6.18
N ILE A 289 8.87 -16.37 5.65
CA ILE A 289 10.14 -16.75 6.26
C ILE A 289 11.20 -17.04 5.20
N SER A 290 12.44 -16.64 5.45
CA SER A 290 13.59 -16.97 4.60
C SER A 290 13.91 -18.47 4.66
N PRO A 291 14.49 -19.06 3.59
CA PRO A 291 14.92 -20.45 3.61
C PRO A 291 15.88 -20.78 4.76
N GLU A 292 16.75 -19.85 5.16
CA GLU A 292 17.69 -20.07 6.26
C GLU A 292 16.98 -20.18 7.61
N LEU A 293 16.11 -19.23 7.95
CA LEU A 293 15.34 -19.27 9.20
C LEU A 293 14.38 -20.47 9.22
N ALA A 294 13.84 -20.85 8.06
CA ALA A 294 12.94 -21.99 7.95
C ALA A 294 13.60 -23.34 8.28
N ARG A 295 14.94 -23.44 8.30
CA ARG A 295 15.64 -24.67 8.74
C ARG A 295 15.44 -24.96 10.22
N GLN A 296 15.18 -23.93 11.03
CA GLN A 296 14.91 -24.07 12.47
C GLN A 296 13.50 -24.60 12.74
N LEU A 297 12.58 -24.52 11.76
CA LEU A 297 11.20 -24.96 11.94
C LEU A 297 11.06 -26.48 11.86
N PRO A 298 10.21 -27.09 12.71
CA PRO A 298 9.83 -28.48 12.55
C PRO A 298 9.24 -28.75 11.17
N TYR A 299 9.55 -29.91 10.57
CA TYR A 299 9.10 -30.30 9.23
C TYR A 299 7.58 -30.10 9.02
N ARG A 300 6.77 -30.48 10.01
CA ARG A 300 5.29 -30.34 9.98
C ARG A 300 4.83 -28.88 9.86
N VAL A 301 5.58 -27.94 10.41
CA VAL A 301 5.33 -26.50 10.27
C VAL A 301 5.81 -26.03 8.90
N ARG A 302 7.04 -26.40 8.52
CA ARG A 302 7.70 -25.97 7.28
C ARG A 302 6.94 -26.37 6.01
N ARG A 303 6.32 -27.56 5.97
CA ARG A 303 5.57 -28.06 4.79
C ARG A 303 4.35 -27.21 4.38
N ARG A 304 3.90 -26.26 5.21
CA ARG A 304 2.78 -25.36 4.89
C ARG A 304 3.17 -24.27 3.89
N PHE A 305 4.45 -23.87 3.89
CA PHE A 305 4.92 -22.73 3.12
C PHE A 305 5.20 -23.12 1.68
N GLN A 306 4.95 -22.20 0.75
CA GLN A 306 5.29 -22.34 -0.66
C GLN A 306 6.39 -21.34 -1.02
N PRO A 307 7.35 -21.72 -1.88
CA PRO A 307 8.37 -20.79 -2.34
C PRO A 307 7.75 -19.67 -3.17
N LEU A 308 8.27 -18.47 -3.01
CA LEU A 308 8.00 -17.32 -3.85
C LEU A 308 9.32 -16.58 -4.07
N HIS A 309 9.69 -16.41 -5.32
CA HIS A 309 10.94 -15.79 -5.73
C HIS A 309 10.63 -14.66 -6.72
N LEU A 310 11.10 -13.46 -6.40
CA LEU A 310 11.05 -12.31 -7.30
C LEU A 310 12.45 -11.98 -7.78
N GLU A 311 12.56 -11.57 -9.03
CA GLU A 311 13.78 -11.04 -9.61
C GLU A 311 14.38 -9.92 -8.73
N GLY A 312 15.68 -10.02 -8.47
CA GLY A 312 16.41 -9.03 -7.66
C GLY A 312 16.10 -9.08 -6.16
N ARG A 313 15.44 -10.14 -5.66
CA ARG A 313 15.17 -10.32 -4.22
C ARG A 313 15.62 -11.68 -3.71
N ALA A 314 15.99 -11.73 -2.42
CA ALA A 314 16.24 -12.99 -1.75
C ALA A 314 14.98 -13.89 -1.82
N PRO A 315 15.13 -15.20 -2.08
CA PRO A 315 13.99 -16.12 -2.11
C PRO A 315 13.36 -16.25 -0.72
N VAL A 316 12.04 -16.44 -0.69
CA VAL A 316 11.28 -16.61 0.55
C VAL A 316 10.29 -17.76 0.47
N LEU A 317 9.82 -18.21 1.63
CA LEU A 317 8.73 -19.16 1.79
C LEU A 317 7.54 -18.41 2.39
N VAL A 318 6.35 -18.54 1.79
CA VAL A 318 5.13 -17.83 2.22
C VAL A 318 4.00 -18.78 2.57
N ASP A 319 3.21 -18.43 3.58
CA ASP A 319 2.00 -19.14 4.02
C ASP A 319 0.82 -18.78 3.10
N ALA A 320 0.93 -19.14 1.82
CA ALA A 320 -0.03 -18.81 0.78
C ALA A 320 -0.06 -19.87 -0.34
N PRO A 321 -1.18 -20.01 -1.06
CA PRO A 321 -1.32 -21.00 -2.14
C PRO A 321 -0.69 -20.53 -3.46
N VAL A 322 0.60 -20.14 -3.45
CA VAL A 322 1.33 -19.52 -4.58
C VAL A 322 1.17 -20.30 -5.88
N ARG A 323 1.33 -21.62 -5.87
CA ARG A 323 1.20 -22.48 -7.06
C ARG A 323 -0.19 -22.38 -7.69
N ALA A 324 -1.24 -22.35 -6.88
CA ALA A 324 -2.61 -22.24 -7.37
C ALA A 324 -2.91 -20.84 -7.92
N LEU A 325 -2.43 -19.80 -7.22
CA LEU A 325 -2.55 -18.40 -7.65
C LEU A 325 -1.82 -18.15 -8.98
N ARG A 326 -0.60 -18.69 -9.14
CA ARG A 326 0.18 -18.60 -10.37
C ARG A 326 -0.53 -19.30 -11.52
N ARG A 327 -0.97 -20.55 -11.35
CA ARG A 327 -1.74 -21.27 -12.38
C ARG A 327 -2.98 -20.49 -12.82
N ALA A 328 -3.68 -19.85 -11.88
CA ALA A 328 -4.87 -19.09 -12.20
C ALA A 328 -4.58 -17.80 -12.98
N ALA A 329 -3.49 -17.09 -12.66
CA ALA A 329 -3.09 -15.88 -13.36
C ALA A 329 -2.52 -16.18 -14.77
N VAL A 330 -1.63 -17.18 -14.88
CA VAL A 330 -0.94 -17.54 -16.13
C VAL A 330 -1.92 -17.95 -17.24
N ARG A 331 -3.07 -18.54 -16.90
CA ARG A 331 -4.13 -18.86 -17.87
C ARG A 331 -4.64 -17.66 -18.68
N HIS A 332 -4.49 -16.45 -18.17
CA HIS A 332 -4.98 -15.23 -18.81
C HIS A 332 -3.85 -14.26 -19.19
N LEU A 333 -2.73 -14.28 -18.47
CA LEU A 333 -1.65 -13.30 -18.62
C LEU A 333 -0.39 -13.83 -19.31
N GLY A 334 -0.33 -15.14 -19.60
CA GLY A 334 0.90 -15.80 -20.04
C GLY A 334 1.85 -16.12 -18.88
N SER A 335 3.04 -16.64 -19.20
CA SER A 335 3.99 -17.19 -18.22
C SER A 335 4.74 -16.13 -17.41
N GLU A 336 4.88 -14.92 -17.94
CA GLU A 336 5.63 -13.82 -17.33
C GLU A 336 4.75 -12.98 -16.40
N LEU A 337 4.60 -13.42 -15.15
CA LEU A 337 3.96 -12.61 -14.12
C LEU A 337 4.95 -11.60 -13.54
N ARG A 338 4.48 -10.39 -13.23
CA ARG A 338 5.24 -9.37 -12.51
C ARG A 338 4.52 -8.93 -11.24
N LEU A 339 5.31 -8.56 -10.23
CA LEU A 339 4.83 -8.02 -8.97
C LEU A 339 5.80 -6.93 -8.51
N ALA A 340 5.28 -5.72 -8.22
CA ALA A 340 6.13 -4.55 -7.95
C ALA A 340 7.25 -4.36 -9.00
N GLY A 341 6.88 -4.51 -10.29
CA GLY A 341 7.77 -4.35 -11.44
C GLY A 341 8.72 -5.52 -11.70
N LYS A 342 8.85 -6.44 -10.75
CA LYS A 342 9.84 -7.53 -10.74
C LYS A 342 9.21 -8.82 -11.27
N ARG A 343 9.96 -9.61 -12.05
CA ARG A 343 9.47 -10.90 -12.56
C ARG A 343 9.26 -11.89 -11.41
N VAL A 344 8.16 -12.63 -11.43
CA VAL A 344 7.91 -13.76 -10.55
C VAL A 344 8.61 -14.99 -11.15
N LEU A 345 9.64 -15.48 -10.47
CA LEU A 345 10.45 -16.60 -10.92
C LEU A 345 9.77 -17.94 -10.59
N SER A 346 9.98 -18.92 -11.47
CA SER A 346 9.28 -20.21 -11.49
C SER A 346 9.73 -21.18 -10.43
#